data_AF-A0A6N3B493-F1
#
_entry.id   AF-A0A6N3B493-F1
#
_cell.length_a   1.000
_cell.length_b   1.000
_cell.length_c   1.000
_cell.angle_alpha   90.00
_cell.angle_beta   90.00
_cell.angle_gamma   90.00
#
_symmetry.space_group_name_H-M   'P 1'
#
loop_
_entity.id
_entity.type
_entity.pdbx_description
1 polymer ?
#
loop_
_entity_poly.entity_id
_entity_poly.type
_entity_poly.pdbx_seq_one_letter_code
_entity_poly.pdbx_strand_id
1 'polypeptide(L)' 'MNDREYIEREARILYKYIVEDNEKFDNNKQLYARILNNIRSTAECDIGGIETLDLSLSEIKEIIKDIVENYKEI' A
#
# COMPACT_ATOMS: atom_id res chain seq x y z
N MET A 1 15.93 2.08 -6.02
CA MET A 1 14.57 2.33 -5.52
C MET A 1 14.70 2.59 -4.03
N ASN A 2 14.25 3.74 -3.55
CA ASN A 2 14.25 4.01 -2.11
C ASN A 2 13.00 3.35 -1.46
N ASP A 3 13.02 3.21 -0.14
CA ASP A 3 11.96 2.49 0.60
C ASP A 3 10.58 3.12 0.42
N ARG A 4 10.52 4.44 0.25
CA ARG A 4 9.28 5.16 -0.06
C ARG A 4 8.74 4.77 -1.43
N GLU A 5 9.59 4.75 -2.46
CA GLU A 5 9.21 4.33 -3.83
C GLU A 5 8.72 2.88 -3.86
N TYR A 6 9.31 1.99 -3.04
CA TYR A 6 8.81 0.62 -2.89
C TYR A 6 7.35 0.62 -2.42
N ILE A 7 7.07 1.31 -1.31
CA ILE A 7 5.71 1.37 -0.74
C ILE A 7 4.72 2.05 -1.69
N GLU A 8 5.13 3.15 -2.35
CA GLU A 8 4.28 3.84 -3.32
C GLU A 8 3.93 2.93 -4.50
N ARG A 9 4.90 2.17 -5.02
CA ARG A 9 4.69 1.22 -6.12
C ARG A 9 3.71 0.12 -5.71
N GLU A 10 3.96 -0.56 -4.58
CA GLU A 10 3.11 -1.64 -4.11
C GLU A 10 1.69 -1.15 -3.81
N ALA A 11 1.55 0.00 -3.16
CA ALA A 11 0.24 0.59 -2.87
C ALA A 11 -0.54 0.96 -4.14
N ARG A 12 0.13 1.53 -5.16
CA ARG A 12 -0.50 1.85 -6.46
C ARG A 12 -0.97 0.61 -7.19
N ILE A 13 -0.13 -0.43 -7.25
CA ILE A 13 -0.47 -1.70 -7.90
C ILE A 13 -1.69 -2.32 -7.21
N LEU A 14 -1.67 -2.42 -5.87
CA LEU A 14 -2.77 -2.99 -5.11
C LEU A 14 -4.06 -2.19 -5.26
N TYR A 15 -3.98 -0.86 -5.17
CA TYR A 15 -5.16 -0.03 -5.30
C TYR A 15 -5.75 -0.06 -6.71
N LYS A 16 -4.90 -0.14 -7.75
CA LYS A 16 -5.34 -0.36 -9.12
C LYS A 16 -6.20 -1.62 -9.24
N TYR A 17 -5.71 -2.76 -8.75
CA TYR A 17 -6.47 -4.02 -8.81
C TYR A 17 -7.76 -3.96 -8.02
N ILE A 18 -7.75 -3.33 -6.84
CA ILE A 18 -8.96 -3.12 -6.04
C ILE A 18 -10.04 -2.37 -6.83
N VAL A 19 -9.65 -1.33 -7.58
CA VAL A 19 -10.56 -0.54 -8.42
C VAL A 19 -11.03 -1.35 -9.63
N GLU A 20 -10.12 -2.05 -10.32
CA GLU A 20 -10.43 -2.89 -11.49
C GLU A 20 -11.36 -4.07 -11.14
N ASP A 21 -11.17 -4.69 -9.97
CA ASP A 21 -11.99 -5.79 -9.46
C ASP A 21 -13.31 -5.32 -8.84
N ASN A 22 -13.55 -4.00 -8.78
CA ASN A 22 -14.74 -3.40 -8.16
C ASN A 22 -14.95 -3.86 -6.70
N GLU A 23 -13.85 -4.11 -5.97
CA GLU A 23 -13.89 -4.50 -4.56
C GLU A 23 -14.56 -3.39 -3.73
N LYS A 24 -15.50 -3.77 -2.85
CA LYS A 24 -16.25 -2.84 -2.00
C LYS A 24 -15.79 -2.93 -0.55
N PHE A 25 -15.62 -1.76 0.07
CA PHE A 25 -15.27 -1.60 1.47
C PHE A 25 -16.32 -0.73 2.16
N ASP A 26 -16.62 -1.02 3.42
CA ASP A 26 -17.58 -0.23 4.21
C ASP A 26 -17.03 1.17 4.54
N ASN A 27 -15.70 1.32 4.57
CA ASN A 27 -15.00 2.57 4.83
C ASN A 27 -13.52 2.50 4.41
N ASN A 28 -12.89 3.67 4.28
CA ASN A 28 -11.49 3.79 3.91
C ASN A 28 -10.53 3.10 4.90
N LYS A 29 -10.90 2.95 6.17
CA LYS A 29 -10.05 2.25 7.16
C LYS A 29 -9.88 0.77 6.81
N GLN A 30 -10.94 0.11 6.32
CA GLN A 30 -10.85 -1.27 5.82
C GLN A 30 -9.98 -1.36 4.55
N LEU A 31 -10.14 -0.42 3.63
CA LEU A 31 -9.31 -0.33 2.42
C LEU A 31 -7.82 -0.14 2.75
N TYR A 32 -7.48 0.80 3.63
CA TYR A 32 -6.10 1.04 4.05
C TYR A 32 -5.50 -0.19 4.74
N ALA A 33 -6.27 -0.88 5.59
CA ALA A 33 -5.85 -2.12 6.22
C ALA A 33 -5.61 -3.24 5.21
N ARG A 34 -6.49 -3.37 4.20
CA ARG A 34 -6.34 -4.34 3.10
C ARG A 34 -5.03 -4.10 2.35
N ILE A 35 -4.74 -2.88 1.94
CA ILE A 35 -3.50 -2.54 1.22
C ILE A 35 -2.28 -2.82 2.10
N LEU A 36 -2.26 -2.30 3.33
CA LEU A 36 -1.15 -2.48 4.26
C LEU A 36 -0.84 -3.98 4.52
N ASN A 37 -1.86 -4.80 4.71
CA ASN A 37 -1.66 -6.23 4.97
C ASN A 37 -1.05 -6.95 3.75
N ASN A 38 -1.46 -6.62 2.53
CA ASN A 38 -0.81 -7.18 1.34
C ASN A 38 0.65 -6.72 1.24
N ILE A 39 0.93 -5.42 1.43
CA ILE A 39 2.30 -4.90 1.40
C ILE A 39 3.19 -5.63 2.40
N ARG A 40 2.69 -5.92 3.61
CA ARG A 40 3.44 -6.72 4.59
C ARG A 40 3.73 -8.12 4.08
N SER A 41 2.74 -8.81 3.52
CA SER A 41 2.93 -10.15 2.96
C SER A 41 3.89 -10.15 1.77
N THR A 42 3.82 -9.16 0.89
CA THR A 42 4.76 -9.01 -0.24
C THR A 42 6.16 -8.69 0.28
N ALA A 43 6.31 -7.75 1.21
CA ALA A 43 7.60 -7.37 1.78
C ALA A 43 8.28 -8.53 2.52
N GLU A 44 7.51 -9.39 3.21
CA GLU A 44 8.03 -10.61 3.82
C GLU A 44 8.73 -11.51 2.78
N CYS A 45 8.11 -11.67 1.61
CA CYS A 45 8.64 -12.49 0.52
C CYS A 45 9.78 -11.81 -0.24
N ASP A 46 9.66 -10.51 -0.52
CA ASP A 46 10.53 -9.78 -1.44
C ASP A 46 11.82 -9.30 -0.76
N ILE A 47 11.70 -8.78 0.47
CA ILE A 47 12.77 -8.07 1.17
C ILE A 47 13.02 -8.57 2.60
N GLY A 48 12.29 -9.61 3.04
CA GLY A 48 12.45 -10.21 4.37
C GLY A 48 11.71 -9.46 5.49
N GLY A 49 10.68 -8.69 5.15
CA GLY A 49 9.79 -8.04 6.10
C GLY A 49 9.64 -6.55 5.85
N ILE A 50 8.54 -5.96 6.33
CA ILE A 50 8.32 -4.51 6.20
C ILE A 50 9.24 -3.70 7.14
N GLU A 51 9.75 -4.35 8.19
CA GLU A 51 10.69 -3.82 9.17
C GLU A 51 12.10 -3.58 8.62
N THR A 52 12.42 -4.09 7.42
CA THR A 52 13.71 -3.85 6.78
C THR A 52 13.78 -2.48 6.10
N LEU A 53 12.63 -1.81 5.95
CA LEU A 53 12.54 -0.47 5.39
C LEU A 53 12.92 0.57 6.46
N ASP A 54 13.63 1.61 6.05
CA ASP A 54 13.90 2.81 6.86
C ASP A 54 12.68 3.75 6.88
N LEU A 55 11.52 3.18 7.22
CA LEU A 55 10.23 3.86 7.32
C LEU A 55 9.48 3.37 8.55
N SER A 56 8.93 4.31 9.32
CA SER A 56 8.01 3.96 10.38
C SER A 56 6.67 3.44 9.82
N LEU A 57 5.96 2.65 10.62
CA LEU A 57 4.61 2.20 10.27
C LEU A 57 3.64 3.36 10.01
N SER A 58 3.83 4.50 10.67
CA SER A 58 3.02 5.70 10.45
C SER A 58 3.30 6.31 9.09
N GLU A 59 4.56 6.41 8.67
CA GLU A 59 4.93 6.90 7.34
C GLU A 59 4.38 6.00 6.23
N ILE A 60 4.46 4.68 6.40
CA ILE A 60 3.89 3.72 5.46
C ILE A 60 2.38 3.93 5.31
N LYS A 61 1.67 4.14 6.43
CA LYS A 61 0.22 4.42 6.40
C LYS A 61 -0.12 5.73 5.72
N GLU A 62 0.66 6.79 5.95
CA GLU A 62 0.48 8.07 5.25
C GLU A 62 0.73 7.91 3.75
N ILE A 63 1.75 7.18 3.33
CA ILE A 63 2.00 6.89 1.91
C ILE A 63 0.79 6.17 1.28
N ILE A 64 0.29 5.11 1.92
CA ILE A 64 -0.89 4.36 1.42
C ILE A 64 -2.10 5.29 1.30
N LYS A 65 -2.35 6.11 2.31
CA LYS A 65 -3.45 7.08 2.32
C LYS A 65 -3.30 8.08 1.18
N ASP A 66 -2.11 8.67 1.00
CA ASP A 66 -1.82 9.60 -0.08
C ASP A 66 -2.08 8.98 -1.46
N ILE A 67 -1.71 7.72 -1.65
CA ILE A 67 -1.97 7.00 -2.90
C ILE A 67 -3.47 6.82 -3.14
N VAL A 68 -4.23 6.39 -2.14
CA VAL A 68 -5.69 6.18 -2.29
C VAL A 68 -6.42 7.50 -2.54
N GLU A 69 -6.08 8.54 -1.78
CA GLU A 69 -6.77 9.83 -1.85
C GLU A 69 -6.42 10.64 -3.11
N ASN A 70 -5.22 10.43 -3.68
CA ASN A 70 -4.74 11.14 -4.87
C ASN A 70 -4.57 10.24 -6.09
N TYR A 71 -5.20 9.06 -6.10
CA TYR A 71 -5.08 8.14 -7.22
C TYR A 71 -5.64 8.78 -8.49
N LYS A 72 -4.76 8.94 -9.48
CA LYS A 72 -5.12 9.30 -10.85
C LYS A 72 -4.79 8.09 -11.70
N GLU A 73 -5.79 7.55 -12.40
CA GLU A 73 -5.54 6.61 -13.49
C GLU A 73 -4.51 7.25 -14.44
N ILE A 74 -3.36 6.58 -14.59
CA ILE A 74 -2.34 6.95 -15.57
C ILE A 74 -2.66 6.19 -16.86
#